data_AF-A0A932WWC0-F1
#
_entry.id   AF-A0A932WWC0-F1
#
_cell.length_a   1.000
_cell.length_b   1.000
_cell.length_c   1.000
_cell.angle_alpha   90.00
_cell.angle_beta   90.00
_cell.angle_gamma   90.00
#
_symmetry.space_group_name_H-M   'P 1'
#
loop_
_entity.id
_entity.type
_entity.pdbx_description
1 polymer ?
#
loop_
_entity_poly.entity_id
_entity_poly.type
_entity_poly.pdbx_seq_one_letter_code
_entity_poly.pdbx_strand_id
1 'polypeptide(L)'
;MQLNTLIPTSIQCLREGYSLACFRKDFLAGLTVGIIFFPIALAVALGVNVPPERAIFTAIIAGFLGAALGGSRVQISGPTSTLIVILYDITLRYGFEGMLMATLMAGLILILFGAIGLGNYIKYMPYPVVRGLTTGLAVVIFSSQFKEFLGLNMGSVPIDFIGKWKAYLQHLTSWDPRSFGIGMSTLLMLIYFRRSKPHFPGPLIALILCSFFVWLFQIDIPTIGSRFG
;
A
#
# COMPACT_ATOMS: atom_id res chain seq x y z
N MET A 1 -16.42 31.64 -3.74
CA MET A 1 -16.07 30.21 -3.70
C MET A 1 -17.20 29.48 -4.43
N GLN A 2 -16.96 28.98 -5.66
CA GLN A 2 -18.05 28.34 -6.42
C GLN A 2 -18.41 27.01 -5.76
N LEU A 3 -19.67 26.83 -5.35
CA LEU A 3 -20.21 25.63 -4.68
C LEU A 3 -19.95 24.32 -5.44
N ASN A 4 -19.63 24.39 -6.75
CA ASN A 4 -19.27 23.23 -7.57
C ASN A 4 -17.95 22.55 -7.19
N THR A 5 -17.06 23.20 -6.43
CA THR A 5 -15.75 22.61 -6.07
C THR A 5 -15.83 21.60 -4.91
N LEU A 6 -16.93 21.58 -4.16
CA LEU A 6 -17.12 20.68 -3.00
C LEU A 6 -17.94 19.43 -3.34
N ILE A 7 -18.42 19.31 -4.57
CA ILE A 7 -19.18 18.14 -5.01
C ILE A 7 -18.18 16.99 -5.19
N PRO A 8 -18.32 15.86 -4.47
CA PRO A 8 -17.44 14.73 -4.63
C PRO A 8 -17.45 14.18 -6.05
N THR A 9 -16.30 13.64 -6.47
CA THR A 9 -16.13 13.11 -7.83
C THR A 9 -17.05 11.93 -8.11
N SER A 10 -17.39 11.14 -7.08
CA SER A 10 -18.37 10.05 -7.15
C SER A 10 -19.74 10.53 -7.67
N ILE A 11 -20.23 11.66 -7.16
CA ILE A 11 -21.49 12.27 -7.57
C ILE A 11 -21.37 12.84 -8.99
N GLN A 12 -20.23 13.45 -9.31
CA GLN A 12 -19.97 13.96 -10.66
C GLN A 12 -19.99 12.82 -11.71
N CYS A 13 -19.32 11.70 -11.44
CA CYS A 13 -19.32 10.54 -12.33
C CYS A 13 -20.72 9.94 -12.54
N LEU A 14 -21.56 9.91 -11.50
CA LEU A 14 -22.95 9.48 -11.63
C LEU A 14 -23.77 10.45 -12.49
N ARG A 15 -23.58 11.77 -12.32
CA ARG A 15 -24.25 12.80 -13.11
C ARG A 15 -23.84 12.81 -14.59
N GLU A 16 -22.58 12.50 -14.87
CA GLU A 16 -22.03 12.43 -16.24
C GLU A 16 -22.46 11.18 -17.02
N GLY A 17 -23.13 10.22 -16.38
CA GLY A 17 -23.57 8.97 -17.01
C GLY A 17 -22.58 7.82 -16.79
N TYR A 18 -22.71 7.15 -15.65
CA TYR A 18 -21.89 5.98 -15.31
C TYR A 18 -22.44 4.71 -15.98
N SER A 19 -21.75 4.22 -17.02
CA SER A 19 -22.19 3.04 -17.77
C SER A 19 -21.83 1.71 -17.09
N LEU A 20 -22.57 0.65 -17.41
CA LEU A 20 -22.26 -0.72 -16.95
C LEU A 20 -20.87 -1.19 -17.41
N ALA A 21 -20.40 -0.71 -18.57
CA ALA A 21 -19.06 -1.00 -19.06
C ALA A 21 -17.97 -0.36 -18.19
N CYS A 22 -18.20 0.86 -17.69
CA CYS A 22 -17.31 1.50 -16.71
C CYS A 22 -17.32 0.72 -15.38
N PHE A 23 -18.49 0.35 -14.88
CA PHE A 23 -18.61 -0.46 -13.66
C PHE A 23 -17.78 -1.75 -13.71
N ARG A 24 -17.85 -2.50 -14.83
CA ARG A 24 -17.06 -3.73 -14.98
C ARG A 24 -15.56 -3.48 -14.93
N LYS A 25 -15.09 -2.39 -15.54
CA LYS A 25 -13.66 -2.02 -15.53
C LYS A 25 -13.22 -1.59 -14.14
N ASP A 26 -13.99 -0.73 -13.47
CA ASP A 26 -13.69 -0.23 -12.13
C ASP A 26 -13.74 -1.35 -11.09
N PHE A 27 -14.68 -2.30 -11.22
CA PHE A 27 -14.77 -3.47 -10.34
C PHE A 27 -13.52 -4.36 -10.44
N LEU A 28 -13.07 -4.67 -11.67
CA LEU A 28 -11.85 -5.47 -11.88
C LEU A 28 -10.61 -4.74 -11.37
N ALA A 29 -10.52 -3.41 -11.58
CA ALA A 29 -9.43 -2.60 -11.06
C ALA A 29 -9.44 -2.57 -9.51
N GLY A 30 -10.61 -2.32 -8.91
CA GLY A 30 -10.79 -2.31 -7.45
C GLY A 30 -10.47 -3.65 -6.80
N LEU A 31 -10.87 -4.77 -7.42
CA LEU A 31 -10.54 -6.11 -6.95
C LEU A 31 -9.04 -6.37 -7.02
N THR A 32 -8.39 -5.99 -8.13
CA THR A 32 -6.93 -6.13 -8.30
C THR A 32 -6.18 -5.32 -7.24
N VAL A 33 -6.56 -4.05 -7.04
CA VAL A 33 -5.95 -3.18 -6.03
C VAL A 33 -6.20 -3.71 -4.63
N GLY A 34 -7.44 -4.09 -4.29
CA GLY A 34 -7.82 -4.57 -2.97
C GLY A 34 -7.02 -5.81 -2.53
N ILE A 35 -6.86 -6.79 -3.42
CA ILE A 35 -6.06 -8.00 -3.14
C ILE A 35 -4.60 -7.66 -2.87
N ILE A 36 -4.00 -6.76 -3.65
CA ILE A 36 -2.60 -6.32 -3.47
C ILE A 36 -2.44 -5.48 -2.19
N PHE A 37 -3.48 -4.74 -1.83
CA PHE A 37 -3.45 -3.85 -0.67
C PHE A 37 -3.62 -4.60 0.66
N PHE A 38 -4.24 -5.78 0.64
CA PHE A 38 -4.48 -6.59 1.83
C PHE A 38 -3.19 -6.94 2.61
N PRO A 39 -2.11 -7.48 2.00
CA PRO A 39 -0.84 -7.72 2.68
C PRO A 39 -0.20 -6.44 3.24
N ILE A 40 -0.34 -5.32 2.54
CA ILE A 40 0.23 -4.03 2.95
C ILE A 40 -0.45 -3.55 4.23
N ALA A 41 -1.77 -3.66 4.31
CA ALA A 41 -2.52 -3.28 5.51
C ALA A 41 -2.11 -4.12 6.73
N LEU A 42 -1.94 -5.44 6.56
CA LEU A 42 -1.45 -6.34 7.62
C LEU A 42 -0.05 -5.95 8.11
N ALA A 43 0.86 -5.68 7.17
CA ALA A 43 2.24 -5.26 7.50
C ALA A 43 2.27 -3.92 8.25
N VAL A 44 1.41 -2.97 7.88
CA VAL A 44 1.29 -1.68 8.58
C VAL A 44 0.79 -1.88 10.02
N ALA A 45 -0.23 -2.72 10.24
CA ALA A 45 -0.75 -3.02 11.58
C ALA A 45 0.34 -3.57 12.51
N LEU A 46 1.08 -4.56 12.03
CA LEU A 46 2.17 -5.17 12.80
C LEU A 46 3.32 -4.20 13.03
N GLY A 47 3.60 -3.32 12.06
CA GLY A 47 4.60 -2.27 12.20
C GLY A 47 4.29 -1.24 13.29
N VAL A 48 3.01 -1.05 13.64
CA VAL A 48 2.58 -0.15 14.73
C VAL A 48 2.10 -0.90 15.98
N ASN A 49 2.36 -2.21 16.07
CA ASN A 49 1.97 -3.08 17.19
C ASN A 49 0.45 -3.08 17.49
N VAL A 50 -0.39 -3.07 16.46
CA VAL A 50 -1.84 -3.22 16.61
C VAL A 50 -2.35 -4.51 15.97
N PRO A 51 -3.47 -5.07 16.46
CA PRO A 51 -4.08 -6.24 15.87
C PRO A 51 -4.35 -6.06 14.35
N PRO A 52 -4.04 -7.06 13.51
CA PRO A 52 -4.21 -6.98 12.06
C PRO A 52 -5.61 -6.61 11.60
N GLU A 53 -6.65 -7.02 12.34
CA GLU A 53 -8.05 -6.72 11.98
C GLU A 53 -8.31 -5.22 11.94
N ARG A 54 -7.66 -4.45 12.83
CA ARG A 54 -7.84 -2.98 12.91
C ARG A 54 -7.37 -2.29 11.63
N ALA A 55 -6.27 -2.74 11.03
CA ALA A 55 -5.79 -2.18 9.76
C ALA A 55 -6.71 -2.53 8.59
N ILE A 56 -7.31 -3.72 8.58
CA ILE A 56 -8.29 -4.12 7.57
C ILE A 56 -9.53 -3.23 7.66
N PHE A 57 -10.09 -3.05 8.86
CA PHE A 57 -11.23 -2.13 9.06
C PHE A 57 -10.88 -0.70 8.65
N THR A 58 -9.70 -0.23 9.03
CA THR A 58 -9.21 1.11 8.64
C THR A 58 -9.10 1.24 7.12
N ALA A 59 -8.56 0.24 6.42
CA ALA A 59 -8.44 0.27 4.96
C ALA A 59 -9.81 0.27 4.27
N ILE A 60 -10.77 -0.52 4.76
CA ILE A 60 -12.15 -0.56 4.22
C ILE A 60 -12.83 0.80 4.40
N ILE A 61 -12.82 1.34 5.62
CA ILE A 61 -13.47 2.61 5.95
C ILE A 61 -12.81 3.77 5.19
N ALA A 62 -11.47 3.85 5.21
CA ALA A 62 -10.73 4.89 4.51
C ALA A 62 -10.90 4.81 2.99
N GLY A 63 -10.89 3.59 2.43
CA GLY A 63 -11.12 3.35 1.01
C GLY A 63 -12.51 3.78 0.56
N PHE A 64 -13.54 3.41 1.35
CA PHE A 64 -14.91 3.82 1.08
C PHE A 64 -15.10 5.34 1.19
N LEU A 65 -14.68 5.95 2.30
CA LEU A 65 -14.82 7.40 2.50
C LEU A 65 -14.00 8.19 1.48
N GLY A 66 -12.80 7.71 1.14
CA GLY A 66 -11.95 8.29 0.11
C GLY A 66 -12.58 8.25 -1.28
N ALA A 67 -13.20 7.13 -1.66
CA ALA A 67 -13.92 7.02 -2.94
C ALA A 67 -15.22 7.84 -2.96
N ALA A 68 -15.96 7.86 -1.84
CA ALA A 68 -17.25 8.55 -1.73
C ALA A 68 -17.09 10.07 -1.69
N LEU A 69 -16.13 10.58 -0.92
CA LEU A 69 -15.92 12.02 -0.66
C LEU A 69 -14.74 12.62 -1.43
N GLY A 70 -14.00 11.81 -2.18
CA GLY A 70 -12.75 12.22 -2.83
C GLY A 70 -12.89 13.15 -4.03
N GLY A 71 -11.77 13.82 -4.34
CA GLY A 71 -11.62 14.76 -5.46
C GLY A 71 -11.03 14.14 -6.74
N SER A 72 -10.83 12.83 -6.80
CA SER A 72 -10.26 12.13 -7.95
C SER A 72 -11.01 10.84 -8.27
N ARG A 73 -11.14 10.51 -9.57
CA ARG A 73 -11.80 9.30 -10.08
C ARG A 73 -11.05 8.01 -9.76
N VAL A 74 -9.76 8.10 -9.48
CA VAL A 74 -8.84 6.95 -9.35
C VAL A 74 -8.05 6.98 -8.04
N GLN A 75 -8.55 7.70 -7.03
CA GLN A 75 -7.92 7.78 -5.72
C GLN A 75 -8.13 6.47 -4.94
N ILE A 76 -7.05 5.98 -4.35
CA ILE A 76 -7.05 4.85 -3.42
C ILE A 76 -6.62 5.41 -2.06
N SER A 77 -7.44 5.18 -1.04
CA SER A 77 -7.21 5.64 0.32
C SER A 77 -7.06 4.44 1.26
N GLY A 78 -6.08 4.49 2.14
CA GLY A 78 -5.80 3.41 3.09
C GLY A 78 -4.56 3.70 3.94
N PRO A 79 -4.20 2.78 4.86
CA PRO A 79 -2.97 2.86 5.64
C PRO A 79 -1.71 2.98 4.77
N THR A 80 -0.88 3.98 5.06
CA THR A 80 0.38 4.22 4.33
C THR A 80 1.58 3.80 5.17
N SER A 81 2.54 3.09 4.56
CA SER A 81 3.77 2.65 5.22
C SER A 81 4.61 3.79 5.81
N THR A 82 4.50 5.00 5.26
CA THR A 82 5.23 6.18 5.75
C THR A 82 4.78 6.65 7.13
N LEU A 83 3.54 6.37 7.52
CA LEU A 83 3.02 6.76 8.84
C LEU A 83 3.41 5.78 9.94
N ILE A 84 3.88 4.56 9.59
CA ILE A 84 4.22 3.52 10.57
C ILE A 84 5.19 4.05 11.63
N VAL A 85 6.30 4.68 11.22
CA VAL A 85 7.34 5.13 12.14
C VAL A 85 6.80 6.16 13.14
N ILE A 86 5.97 7.08 12.66
CA ILE A 86 5.38 8.14 13.48
C ILE A 86 4.34 7.55 14.45
N LEU A 87 3.44 6.71 13.95
CA LEU A 87 2.40 6.07 14.76
C LEU A 87 3.01 5.11 15.79
N TYR A 88 4.08 4.40 15.43
CA TYR A 88 4.83 3.55 16.34
C TYR A 88 5.46 4.36 17.49
N ASP A 89 6.15 5.46 17.19
CA ASP A 89 6.72 6.34 18.24
C ASP A 89 5.64 6.96 19.14
N ILE A 90 4.50 7.40 18.57
CA ILE A 90 3.36 7.89 19.36
C ILE A 90 2.80 6.78 20.26
N THR A 91 2.66 5.56 19.74
CA THR A 91 2.16 4.42 20.51
C THR A 91 3.12 4.04 21.64
N LEU A 92 4.43 4.11 21.42
CA LEU A 92 5.43 3.88 22.47
C LEU A 92 5.37 4.92 23.59
N ARG A 93 5.11 6.20 23.25
CA ARG A 93 5.10 7.30 24.22
C ARG A 93 3.77 7.47 24.94
N TYR A 94 2.66 7.30 24.24
CA TYR A 94 1.32 7.66 24.70
C TYR A 94 0.32 6.49 24.69
N GLY A 95 0.78 5.29 24.33
CA GLY A 95 -0.07 4.11 24.22
C GLY A 95 -1.03 4.15 23.02
N PHE A 96 -1.83 3.10 22.92
CA PHE A 96 -2.82 2.95 21.84
C PHE A 96 -3.89 4.07 21.85
N GLU A 97 -4.37 4.45 23.03
CA GLU A 97 -5.33 5.56 23.19
C GLU A 97 -4.74 6.90 22.72
N GLY A 98 -3.47 7.16 23.03
CA GLY A 98 -2.76 8.35 22.55
C GLY A 98 -2.60 8.37 21.03
N MET A 99 -2.32 7.22 20.43
CA MET A 99 -2.28 7.07 18.97
C MET A 99 -3.65 7.39 18.35
N LEU A 100 -4.74 6.83 18.88
CA LEU A 100 -6.10 7.10 18.40
C LEU A 100 -6.43 8.59 18.47
N MET A 101 -6.17 9.23 19.61
CA MET A 101 -6.44 10.65 19.79
C MET A 101 -5.60 11.51 18.82
N ALA A 102 -4.31 11.20 18.65
CA ALA A 102 -3.45 11.89 17.69
C ALA A 102 -3.96 11.76 16.25
N THR A 103 -4.41 10.56 15.84
CA THR A 103 -5.01 10.35 14.50
C THR A 103 -6.33 11.09 14.33
N LEU A 104 -7.19 11.15 15.35
CA LEU A 104 -8.43 11.93 15.31
C LEU A 104 -8.14 13.43 15.18
N MET A 105 -7.19 13.95 15.97
CA MET A 105 -6.74 15.34 15.87
C MET A 105 -6.18 15.65 14.48
N ALA A 106 -5.33 14.77 13.94
CA ALA A 106 -4.79 14.92 12.59
C ALA A 106 -5.91 14.96 11.53
N GLY A 107 -6.92 14.08 11.65
CA GLY A 107 -8.10 14.08 10.78
C GLY A 107 -8.88 15.40 10.84
N LEU A 108 -9.11 15.92 12.05
CA LEU A 108 -9.81 17.19 12.24
C LEU A 108 -9.01 18.37 11.66
N ILE A 109 -7.70 18.39 11.87
CA ILE A 109 -6.80 19.39 11.26
C ILE A 109 -6.84 19.31 9.73
N LEU A 110 -6.84 18.11 9.15
CA LEU A 110 -6.94 17.92 7.70
C LEU A 110 -8.28 18.41 7.15
N ILE A 111 -9.39 18.19 7.86
CA ILE A 111 -10.71 18.73 7.48
C ILE A 111 -10.69 20.26 7.53
N LEU A 112 -10.11 20.87 8.57
CA LEU A 112 -9.96 22.33 8.67
C LEU A 112 -9.11 22.88 7.52
N PHE A 113 -7.99 22.24 7.19
CA PHE A 113 -7.16 22.63 6.05
C PHE A 113 -7.90 22.52 4.72
N GLY A 114 -8.74 21.48 4.56
CA GLY A 114 -9.64 21.35 3.42
C GLY A 114 -10.65 22.50 3.34
N ALA A 115 -11.28 22.85 4.46
CA ALA A 115 -12.30 23.90 4.53
C ALA A 115 -11.74 25.30 4.23
N ILE A 116 -10.52 25.59 4.70
CA ILE A 116 -9.84 26.88 4.45
C ILE A 116 -9.24 26.93 3.03
N GLY A 117 -9.24 25.82 2.29
CA GLY A 117 -8.69 25.74 0.94
C GLY A 117 -7.16 25.67 0.90
N LEU A 118 -6.51 25.30 2.02
CA LEU A 118 -5.06 25.15 2.10
C LEU A 118 -4.54 24.04 1.17
N GLY A 119 -5.39 23.07 0.80
CA GLY A 119 -5.07 22.07 -0.23
C GLY A 119 -4.68 22.68 -1.58
N ASN A 120 -5.16 23.89 -1.91
CA ASN A 120 -4.78 24.58 -3.14
C ASN A 120 -3.31 25.00 -3.17
N TYR A 121 -2.64 25.08 -2.02
CA TYR A 121 -1.24 25.45 -1.95
C TYR A 121 -0.29 24.29 -2.26
N ILE A 122 -0.77 23.04 -2.24
CA ILE A 122 0.01 21.87 -2.63
C ILE A 122 0.55 22.00 -4.06
N LYS A 123 -0.17 22.72 -4.94
CA LYS A 123 0.27 23.00 -6.32
C LYS A 123 1.56 23.84 -6.41
N TYR A 124 1.95 24.54 -5.35
CA TYR A 124 3.18 25.34 -5.29
C TYR A 124 4.39 24.54 -4.80
N MET A 125 4.20 23.25 -4.46
CA MET A 125 5.31 22.38 -4.07
C MET A 125 6.31 22.26 -5.23
N PRO A 126 7.59 22.63 -5.04
CA PRO A 126 8.55 22.60 -6.14
C PRO A 126 8.69 21.20 -6.70
N TYR A 127 8.73 21.10 -8.02
CA TYR A 127 8.87 19.83 -8.73
C TYR A 127 10.06 18.96 -8.25
N PRO A 128 11.24 19.52 -7.89
CA PRO A 128 12.32 18.75 -7.30
C PRO A 128 11.94 18.03 -6.00
N VAL A 129 11.09 18.63 -5.16
CA VAL A 129 10.66 18.03 -3.88
C VAL A 129 9.72 16.86 -4.12
N VAL A 130 8.74 17.03 -5.02
CA VAL A 130 7.80 15.94 -5.37
C VAL A 130 8.54 14.77 -6.02
N ARG A 131 9.46 15.07 -6.95
CA ARG A 131 10.29 14.05 -7.61
C ARG A 131 11.18 13.32 -6.59
N GLY A 132 11.85 14.06 -5.69
CA GLY A 132 12.69 13.50 -4.64
C GLY A 132 11.93 12.62 -3.64
N LEU A 133 10.74 13.05 -3.22
CA LEU A 133 9.89 12.25 -2.34
C LEU A 133 9.42 10.97 -3.02
N THR A 134 9.03 11.05 -4.30
CA THR A 134 8.56 9.88 -5.06
C THR A 134 9.69 8.87 -5.31
N THR A 135 10.88 9.32 -5.69
CA THR A 135 12.04 8.43 -5.88
C THR A 135 12.52 7.85 -4.55
N GLY A 136 12.53 8.65 -3.48
CA GLY A 136 12.84 8.18 -2.13
C GLY A 136 11.89 7.07 -1.68
N LEU A 137 10.58 7.26 -1.87
CA LEU A 137 9.57 6.24 -1.56
C LEU A 137 9.79 4.96 -2.39
N ALA A 138 10.09 5.09 -3.68
CA ALA A 138 10.38 3.94 -4.53
C ALA A 138 11.58 3.12 -4.02
N VAL A 139 12.65 3.79 -3.59
CA VAL A 139 13.84 3.14 -3.01
C VAL A 139 13.51 2.47 -1.67
N VAL A 140 12.71 3.10 -0.82
CA VAL A 140 12.28 2.52 0.48
C VAL A 140 11.39 1.30 0.27
N ILE A 141 10.43 1.36 -0.66
CA ILE A 141 9.56 0.24 -1.01
C ILE A 141 10.41 -0.92 -1.54
N PHE A 142 11.26 -0.65 -2.55
CA PHE A 142 12.17 -1.64 -3.11
C PHE A 142 13.02 -2.31 -2.03
N SER A 143 13.66 -1.52 -1.18
CA SER A 143 14.51 -2.04 -0.10
C SER A 143 13.71 -2.88 0.88
N SER A 144 12.45 -2.53 1.14
CA SER A 144 11.59 -3.28 2.07
C SER A 144 11.08 -4.61 1.51
N GLN A 145 11.19 -4.86 0.21
CA GLN A 145 10.86 -6.15 -0.41
C GLN A 145 12.08 -7.07 -0.57
N PHE A 146 13.28 -6.57 -0.26
CA PHE A 146 14.54 -7.25 -0.58
C PHE A 146 14.71 -8.58 0.18
N LYS A 147 14.29 -8.62 1.46
CA LYS A 147 14.32 -9.83 2.29
C LYS A 147 13.44 -10.94 1.69
N GLU A 148 12.20 -10.60 1.37
CA GLU A 148 11.19 -11.52 0.87
C GLU A 148 11.55 -12.00 -0.55
N PHE A 149 12.08 -11.11 -1.38
CA PHE A 149 12.50 -11.43 -2.74
C PHE A 149 13.68 -12.42 -2.79
N LEU A 150 14.68 -12.27 -1.90
CA LEU A 150 15.80 -13.21 -1.80
C LEU A 150 15.52 -14.41 -0.89
N GLY A 151 14.42 -14.38 -0.13
CA GLY A 151 14.13 -15.38 0.89
C GLY A 151 15.14 -15.40 2.04
N LEU A 152 15.67 -14.25 2.45
CA LEU A 152 16.70 -14.18 3.50
C LEU A 152 16.13 -14.69 4.84
N ASN A 153 16.79 -15.69 5.42
CA ASN A 153 16.47 -16.15 6.76
C ASN A 153 17.04 -15.18 7.79
N MET A 154 16.22 -14.20 8.17
CA MET A 154 16.51 -13.20 9.20
C MET A 154 15.24 -12.86 9.98
N GLY A 155 15.41 -12.40 11.23
CA GLY A 155 14.33 -11.95 12.11
C GLY A 155 13.68 -10.64 11.67
N SER A 156 13.26 -9.81 12.63
CA SER A 156 12.71 -8.49 12.36
C SER A 156 13.71 -7.62 11.58
N VAL A 157 13.26 -7.04 10.47
CA VAL A 157 14.07 -6.10 9.70
C VAL A 157 14.08 -4.76 10.41
N PRO A 158 15.24 -4.13 10.64
CA PRO A 158 15.29 -2.78 11.20
C PRO A 158 14.44 -1.79 10.39
N ILE A 159 13.79 -0.86 11.09
CA ILE A 159 12.90 0.14 10.49
C ILE A 159 13.73 1.20 9.72
N ASP A 160 14.93 1.52 10.23
CA ASP A 160 15.82 2.50 9.63
C ASP A 160 16.52 1.96 8.37
N PHE A 161 16.74 2.85 7.40
CA PHE A 161 17.23 2.45 6.08
C PHE A 161 18.66 1.86 6.12
N ILE A 162 19.55 2.46 6.90
CA ILE A 162 20.97 2.05 6.94
C ILE A 162 21.11 0.72 7.69
N GLY A 163 20.46 0.58 8.85
CA GLY A 163 20.43 -0.64 9.64
C GLY A 163 19.82 -1.81 8.86
N LYS A 164 18.76 -1.55 8.09
CA LYS A 164 18.16 -2.52 7.17
C LYS A 164 19.16 -3.08 6.16
N TRP A 165 19.91 -2.22 5.46
CA TRP A 165 20.92 -2.68 4.49
C TRP A 165 22.11 -3.39 5.14
N LYS A 166 22.56 -2.93 6.31
CA LYS A 166 23.59 -3.66 7.08
C LYS A 166 23.13 -5.07 7.44
N ALA A 167 21.88 -5.21 7.91
CA ALA A 167 21.31 -6.50 8.26
C ALA A 167 21.18 -7.42 7.03
N TYR A 168 20.80 -6.89 5.87
CA TYR A 168 20.79 -7.66 4.62
C TYR A 168 22.17 -8.16 4.26
N LEU A 169 23.19 -7.30 4.25
CA LEU A 169 24.57 -7.69 3.93
C LEU A 169 25.10 -8.80 4.85
N GLN A 170 24.74 -8.76 6.13
CA GLN A 170 25.12 -9.80 7.11
C GLN A 170 24.44 -11.15 6.86
N HIS A 171 23.22 -11.15 6.30
CA HIS A 171 22.42 -12.36 6.06
C HIS A 171 22.37 -12.74 4.58
N LEU A 172 23.18 -12.13 3.71
CA LEU A 172 23.15 -12.43 2.26
C LEU A 172 23.42 -13.90 1.94
N THR A 173 24.20 -14.59 2.77
CA THR A 173 24.50 -16.02 2.60
C THR A 173 23.31 -16.93 2.92
N SER A 174 22.28 -16.44 3.62
CA SER A 174 21.07 -17.20 3.97
C SER A 174 19.93 -17.04 2.99
N TRP A 175 20.23 -16.65 1.74
CA TRP A 175 19.23 -16.56 0.68
C TRP A 175 18.68 -17.94 0.29
N ASP A 176 17.40 -17.97 -0.07
CA ASP A 176 16.70 -19.18 -0.50
C ASP A 176 16.43 -19.13 -2.02
N PRO A 177 17.04 -20.04 -2.81
CA PRO A 177 16.83 -20.11 -4.25
C PRO A 177 15.37 -20.31 -4.66
N ARG A 178 14.54 -20.95 -3.82
CA ARG A 178 13.13 -21.21 -4.13
C ARG A 178 12.33 -19.93 -4.07
N SER A 179 12.46 -19.18 -2.98
CA SER A 179 11.87 -17.85 -2.81
C SER A 179 12.31 -16.89 -3.92
N PHE A 180 13.61 -16.88 -4.25
CA PHE A 180 14.13 -16.08 -5.35
C PHE A 180 13.56 -16.49 -6.71
N GLY A 181 13.44 -17.79 -6.99
CA GLY A 181 12.84 -18.29 -8.22
C GLY A 181 11.38 -17.85 -8.39
N ILE A 182 10.57 -17.96 -7.33
CA ILE A 182 9.19 -17.48 -7.32
C ILE A 182 9.13 -15.95 -7.49
N GLY A 183 9.96 -15.20 -6.76
CA GLY A 183 10.04 -13.75 -6.87
C GLY A 183 10.42 -13.30 -8.28
N MET A 184 11.43 -13.92 -8.88
CA MET A 184 11.88 -13.64 -10.24
C MET A 184 10.80 -13.99 -11.27
N SER A 185 10.13 -15.14 -11.13
CA SER A 185 9.03 -15.52 -12.02
C SER A 185 7.87 -14.53 -11.95
N THR A 186 7.52 -14.06 -10.75
CA THR A 186 6.51 -13.03 -10.51
C THR A 186 6.90 -11.72 -11.19
N LEU A 187 8.15 -11.28 -11.02
CA LEU A 187 8.68 -10.06 -11.65
C LEU A 187 8.63 -10.15 -13.19
N LEU A 188 9.04 -11.28 -13.76
CA LEU A 188 9.01 -11.51 -15.20
C LEU A 188 7.57 -11.51 -15.73
N MET A 189 6.62 -12.13 -15.03
CA MET A 189 5.20 -12.06 -15.39
C MET A 189 4.68 -10.62 -15.35
N LEU A 190 5.01 -9.85 -14.30
CA LEU A 190 4.62 -8.44 -14.20
C LEU A 190 5.16 -7.61 -15.37
N ILE A 191 6.44 -7.80 -15.73
CA ILE A 191 7.06 -7.12 -16.87
C ILE A 191 6.39 -7.54 -18.19
N TYR A 192 6.14 -8.84 -18.38
CA TYR A 192 5.48 -9.38 -19.56
C TYR A 192 4.07 -8.79 -19.75
N PHE A 193 3.23 -8.84 -18.71
CA PHE A 193 1.87 -8.27 -18.79
C PHE A 193 1.91 -6.76 -19.00
N ARG A 194 2.81 -6.04 -18.31
CA ARG A 194 2.96 -4.59 -18.51
C ARG A 194 3.34 -4.24 -19.95
N ARG A 195 4.23 -5.01 -20.58
CA ARG A 195 4.75 -4.70 -21.93
C ARG A 195 3.85 -5.20 -23.06
N SER A 196 3.34 -6.43 -22.96
CA SER A 196 2.62 -7.10 -24.04
C SER A 196 1.10 -7.00 -23.92
N LYS A 197 0.55 -6.96 -22.70
CA LYS A 197 -0.89 -6.99 -22.45
C LYS A 197 -1.30 -6.06 -21.28
N PRO A 198 -1.06 -4.74 -21.39
CA PRO A 198 -1.24 -3.79 -20.27
C PRO A 198 -2.67 -3.67 -19.75
N HIS A 199 -3.67 -4.09 -20.54
CA HIS A 199 -5.08 -4.09 -20.14
C HIS A 199 -5.46 -5.26 -19.23
N PHE A 200 -4.62 -6.28 -19.12
CA PHE A 200 -4.88 -7.43 -18.26
C PHE A 200 -4.43 -7.13 -16.83
N PRO A 201 -5.11 -7.70 -15.81
CA PRO A 201 -4.71 -7.54 -14.40
C PRO A 201 -3.48 -8.40 -14.09
N GLY A 202 -2.34 -8.06 -14.71
CA GLY A 202 -1.08 -8.80 -14.63
C GLY A 202 -0.65 -9.15 -13.20
N PRO A 203 -0.72 -8.23 -12.22
CA PRO A 203 -0.44 -8.54 -10.82
C PRO A 203 -1.33 -9.63 -10.21
N LEU A 204 -2.63 -9.62 -10.52
CA LEU A 204 -3.58 -10.62 -10.03
C LEU A 204 -3.32 -11.98 -10.66
N ILE A 205 -3.03 -12.01 -11.96
CA ILE A 205 -2.68 -13.24 -12.68
C ILE A 205 -1.39 -13.84 -12.11
N ALA A 206 -0.35 -13.02 -11.93
CA ALA A 206 0.92 -13.45 -11.36
C ALA A 206 0.73 -14.02 -9.94
N LEU A 207 -0.04 -13.31 -9.10
CA LEU A 207 -0.35 -13.77 -7.74
C LEU A 207 -1.05 -15.13 -7.74
N ILE A 208 -2.12 -15.30 -8.53
CA ILE A 208 -2.86 -16.57 -8.59
C ILE A 208 -1.98 -17.70 -9.12
N LEU A 209 -1.26 -17.48 -10.23
CA LEU A 209 -0.44 -18.52 -10.85
C LEU A 209 0.73 -18.94 -9.96
N CYS A 210 1.47 -17.99 -9.38
CA CYS A 210 2.58 -18.30 -8.49
C CYS A 210 2.08 -18.98 -7.20
N SER A 211 0.97 -18.51 -6.61
CA SER A 211 0.39 -19.15 -5.42
C SER A 211 -0.09 -20.57 -5.71
N PHE A 212 -0.75 -20.79 -6.85
CA PHE A 212 -1.18 -22.11 -7.28
C PHE A 212 0.01 -23.04 -7.53
N PHE A 213 1.09 -22.54 -8.14
CA PHE A 213 2.31 -23.31 -8.38
C PHE A 213 3.00 -23.72 -7.07
N VAL A 214 3.16 -22.79 -6.13
CA VAL A 214 3.73 -23.06 -4.80
C VAL A 214 2.89 -24.11 -4.06
N TRP A 215 1.57 -23.98 -4.11
CA TRP A 215 0.65 -24.94 -3.49
C TRP A 215 0.70 -26.33 -4.17
N LEU A 216 0.73 -26.40 -5.50
CA LEU A 216 0.74 -27.65 -6.24
C LEU A 216 2.03 -28.46 -6.00
N PHE A 217 3.18 -27.77 -6.00
CA PHE A 217 4.49 -28.39 -5.81
C PHE A 217 4.91 -28.45 -4.33
N GLN A 218 4.06 -28.00 -3.41
CA GLN A 218 4.33 -27.95 -1.96
C GLN A 218 5.70 -27.34 -1.65
N ILE A 219 6.01 -26.22 -2.33
CA ILE A 219 7.29 -25.55 -2.17
C ILE A 219 7.30 -24.89 -0.78
N ASP A 220 8.23 -25.32 0.06
CA ASP A 220 8.43 -24.76 1.40
C ASP A 220 9.06 -23.37 1.32
N ILE A 221 8.19 -22.36 1.17
CA ILE A 221 8.53 -20.94 1.27
C ILE A 221 7.57 -20.21 2.21
N PRO A 222 7.99 -19.10 2.84
CA PRO A 222 7.10 -18.30 3.65
C PRO A 222 5.93 -17.74 2.82
N THR A 223 4.71 -18.10 3.20
CA THR A 223 3.47 -17.57 2.61
C THR A 223 2.83 -16.51 3.51
N ILE A 224 1.83 -15.79 3.01
CA ILE A 224 1.06 -14.83 3.81
C ILE A 224 0.41 -15.55 5.00
N GLY A 225 -0.20 -16.73 4.79
CA GLY A 225 -0.78 -17.53 5.87
C GLY A 225 0.26 -17.94 6.93
N SER A 226 1.41 -18.47 6.50
CA SER A 226 2.46 -18.85 7.47
C SER A 226 3.07 -17.66 8.23
N ARG A 227 2.97 -16.43 7.68
CA ARG A 227 3.54 -15.21 8.28
C ARG A 227 2.56 -14.46 9.18
N PHE A 228 1.28 -14.48 8.84
CA PHE A 228 0.27 -13.60 9.43
C PHE A 228 -0.90 -14.35 10.10
N GLY A 229 -0.96 -15.69 10.01
CA GLY A 229 -2.03 -16.53 10.57
C GLY A 229 -3.01 -16.97 9.50
#